data_AF-A0A920S5F5-F1
#
_entry.id   AF-A0A920S5F5-F1
#
_cell.length_a   1.000
_cell.length_b   1.000
_cell.length_c   1.000
_cell.angle_alpha   90.00
_cell.angle_beta   90.00
_cell.angle_gamma   90.00
#
_symmetry.space_group_name_H-M   'P 1'
#
loop_
_entity.id
_entity.type
_entity.pdbx_description
1 polymer ?
#
loop_
_entity_poly.entity_id
_entity_poly.type
_entity_poly.pdbx_seq_one_letter_code
_entity_poly.pdbx_strand_id
1 'polypeptide(L)'
;MDLSSENLTTAGGTALINPRLFDLERVEVVKGPQSALYGRSAFAGAINYITKKPTQEGGGNYSATIASENEVDLRLSWSTGISDSTPMGINIASWSREGYHDNSVTGEKIGGEEGTAAAITFNYEPSDDFSLVTRMEVSDDDIEPAAQFQLSGSTMLPVPSIATEPVNVCIIPAGPSCLAYYPVGNIISPLVTSMPSK
;
A
#
# COMPACT_ATOMS: atom_id res chain seq x y z
N MET A 1 -13.01 5.76 9.75
CA MET A 1 -13.64 5.07 8.60
C MET A 1 -12.93 3.75 8.43
N ASP A 2 -13.68 2.67 8.32
CA ASP A 2 -13.12 1.33 8.32
C ASP A 2 -12.91 0.82 6.89
N LEU A 3 -11.67 0.50 6.56
CA LEU A 3 -11.31 -0.13 5.29
C LEU A 3 -11.09 -1.62 5.56
N SER A 4 -11.98 -2.46 5.03
CA SER A 4 -11.77 -3.91 5.00
C SER A 4 -10.92 -4.30 3.77
N SER A 5 -10.29 -5.46 3.83
CA SER A 5 -9.44 -6.03 2.76
C SER A 5 -10.16 -6.23 1.41
N GLU A 6 -11.49 -6.20 1.38
CA GLU A 6 -12.30 -6.31 0.15
C GLU A 6 -12.29 -5.01 -0.67
N ASN A 7 -12.14 -3.84 -0.04
CA ASN A 7 -12.13 -2.55 -0.74
C ASN A 7 -10.77 -2.23 -1.39
N LEU A 8 -9.71 -2.96 -1.03
CA LEU A 8 -8.35 -2.78 -1.55
C LEU A 8 -8.04 -3.66 -2.77
N THR A 9 -8.86 -4.69 -3.04
CA THR A 9 -8.54 -5.75 -4.02
C THR A 9 -9.35 -5.68 -5.32
N THR A 10 -10.31 -4.77 -5.45
CA THR A 10 -11.06 -4.58 -6.69
C THR A 10 -10.47 -3.41 -7.47
N ALA A 11 -9.86 -3.68 -8.63
CA ALA A 11 -9.58 -2.63 -9.61
C ALA A 11 -10.91 -1.98 -10.03
N GLY A 12 -11.11 -0.70 -9.70
CA GLY A 12 -12.39 0.00 -9.84
C GLY A 12 -13.30 -0.05 -8.60
N GLY A 13 -12.89 -0.72 -7.52
CA GLY A 13 -13.42 -0.51 -6.18
C GLY A 13 -12.85 0.80 -5.67
N THR A 14 -13.48 1.92 -6.02
CA THR A 14 -13.11 3.21 -5.47
C THR A 14 -13.24 3.12 -3.95
N ALA A 15 -12.11 3.06 -3.26
CA ALA A 15 -12.05 3.73 -1.98
C ALA A 15 -12.49 5.16 -2.30
N LEU A 16 -13.72 5.54 -1.92
CA LEU A 16 -14.23 6.92 -1.99
C LEU A 16 -13.43 7.87 -1.07
N ILE A 17 -12.22 7.47 -0.73
CA ILE A 17 -11.38 7.99 0.31
C ILE A 17 -9.98 8.05 -0.29
N ASN A 18 -9.55 9.27 -0.64
CA ASN A 18 -8.23 9.51 -1.14
C ASN A 18 -7.25 9.58 0.05
N PRO A 19 -6.34 8.60 0.21
CA PRO A 19 -5.47 8.55 1.37
C PRO A 19 -4.45 9.69 1.44
N ARG A 20 -4.23 10.40 0.33
CA ARG A 20 -3.35 11.57 0.28
C ARG A 20 -4.04 12.84 0.79
N LEU A 21 -5.37 12.83 0.87
CA LEU A 21 -6.19 13.94 1.37
C LEU A 21 -6.60 13.79 2.84
N PHE A 22 -6.04 12.79 3.55
CA PHE A 22 -6.30 12.63 4.97
C PHE A 22 -5.56 13.67 5.79
N ASP A 23 -6.30 14.63 6.34
CA ASP A 23 -5.91 15.28 7.58
C ASP A 23 -6.11 14.29 8.72
N LEU A 24 -5.13 13.39 8.85
CA LEU A 24 -5.19 12.21 9.69
C LEU A 24 -4.91 12.62 11.14
N GLU A 25 -5.83 12.33 12.04
CA GLU A 25 -5.64 12.54 13.47
C GLU A 25 -4.88 11.37 14.09
N ARG A 26 -5.34 10.14 13.79
CA ARG A 26 -4.67 8.90 14.22
C ARG A 26 -5.09 7.70 13.38
N VAL A 27 -4.23 6.68 13.39
CA VAL A 27 -4.51 5.34 12.85
C VAL A 27 -4.64 4.37 14.00
N GLU A 28 -5.76 3.65 14.06
CA GLU A 28 -6.01 2.60 15.04
C GLU A 28 -5.85 1.24 14.37
N VAL A 29 -5.01 0.37 14.94
CA VAL A 29 -4.77 -0.99 14.42
C VAL A 29 -5.28 -1.99 15.43
N VAL A 30 -6.33 -2.73 15.04
CA VAL A 30 -6.90 -3.81 15.84
C VAL A 30 -6.36 -5.14 15.32
N LYS A 31 -5.66 -5.87 16.17
CA LYS A 31 -4.99 -7.14 15.80
C LYS A 31 -5.91 -8.33 16.06
N GLY A 32 -5.89 -9.30 15.14
CA GLY A 32 -6.64 -10.55 15.27
C GLY A 32 -8.08 -10.44 14.76
N PRO A 33 -8.84 -11.55 14.78
CA PRO A 33 -10.16 -11.59 14.16
C PRO A 33 -11.14 -10.60 14.80
N GLN A 34 -11.66 -9.66 14.01
CA GLN A 34 -12.64 -8.64 14.45
C GLN A 34 -13.94 -8.70 13.65
N SER A 35 -14.45 -9.90 13.40
CA SER A 35 -15.59 -10.14 12.52
C SER A 35 -16.91 -9.50 13.00
N ALA A 36 -17.04 -9.29 14.32
CA ALA A 36 -18.24 -8.71 14.92
C ALA A 36 -18.33 -7.18 14.76
N LEU A 37 -17.18 -6.48 14.73
CA LEU A 37 -17.12 -5.03 14.64
C LEU A 37 -16.92 -4.53 13.19
N TYR A 38 -16.12 -5.27 12.40
CA TYR A 38 -15.70 -4.82 11.06
C TYR A 38 -16.12 -5.78 9.93
N GLY A 39 -16.99 -6.76 10.24
CA GLY A 39 -17.57 -7.68 9.27
C GLY A 39 -16.66 -8.86 8.88
N ARG A 40 -17.19 -9.73 8.01
CA ARG A 40 -16.64 -11.07 7.70
C ARG A 40 -15.17 -11.07 7.19
N SER A 41 -14.67 -9.93 6.74
CA SER A 41 -13.39 -9.79 6.05
C SER A 41 -12.24 -9.35 6.98
N ALA A 42 -12.55 -8.97 8.22
CA ALA A 42 -11.59 -8.55 9.25
C ALA A 42 -10.98 -9.73 10.02
N PHE A 43 -10.63 -10.83 9.34
CA PHE A 43 -10.07 -12.03 9.99
C PHE A 43 -8.66 -11.80 10.54
N ALA A 44 -7.84 -10.99 9.84
CA ALA A 44 -6.49 -10.64 10.28
C ALA A 44 -6.46 -9.46 11.27
N GLY A 45 -7.57 -8.70 11.35
CA GLY A 45 -7.62 -7.42 12.04
C GLY A 45 -8.36 -6.35 11.24
N ALA A 46 -8.29 -5.12 11.74
CA ALA A 46 -8.82 -3.94 11.08
C ALA A 46 -7.88 -2.75 11.27
N ILE A 47 -7.83 -1.87 10.27
CA ILE A 47 -7.15 -0.58 10.33
C ILE A 47 -8.23 0.49 10.19
N ASN A 48 -8.35 1.34 11.21
CA ASN A 48 -9.31 2.45 11.22
C ASN A 48 -8.56 3.77 11.12
N TYR A 49 -8.94 4.56 10.12
CA TYR A 49 -8.41 5.89 9.88
C TYR A 49 -9.35 6.93 10.47
N ILE A 50 -8.85 7.72 11.43
CA ILE A 50 -9.61 8.82 12.04
C ILE A 50 -9.08 10.14 11.48
N THR A 51 -9.95 10.89 10.82
CA THR A 51 -9.67 12.24 10.30
C THR A 51 -9.91 13.28 11.37
N LYS A 52 -9.13 14.37 11.36
CA LYS A 52 -9.35 15.51 12.24
C LYS A 52 -10.71 16.15 11.94
N LYS A 53 -11.43 16.52 13.00
CA LYS A 53 -12.65 17.33 12.89
C LYS A 53 -12.27 18.81 12.80
N PRO A 54 -13.02 19.63 12.03
CA PRO A 54 -12.80 21.07 12.02
C PRO A 54 -13.07 21.71 13.37
N THR A 55 -12.32 22.76 13.69
CA THR A 55 -12.44 23.53 14.93
C THR A 55 -13.17 24.85 14.72
N GLN A 56 -13.76 25.37 15.79
CA GLN A 56 -14.40 26.69 15.79
C GLN A 56 -13.37 27.82 15.68
N GLU A 57 -12.20 27.64 16.31
CA GLU A 57 -11.07 28.56 16.18
C GLU A 57 -10.51 28.50 14.76
N GLY A 58 -10.33 29.67 14.15
CA GLY A 58 -9.72 29.80 12.84
C GLY A 58 -8.26 29.41 12.87
N GLY A 59 -7.88 28.42 12.07
CA GLY A 59 -6.52 27.92 12.01
C GLY A 59 -6.30 26.93 10.89
N GLY A 60 -5.04 26.62 10.60
CA GLY A 60 -4.71 25.69 9.54
C GLY A 60 -3.22 25.45 9.45
N ASN A 61 -2.86 24.46 8.64
CA ASN A 61 -1.48 24.14 8.32
C ASN A 61 -1.32 23.89 6.83
N TYR A 62 -0.15 24.21 6.32
CA TYR A 62 0.26 23.88 4.97
C TYR A 62 1.59 23.14 5.01
N SER A 63 1.84 22.32 4.01
CA SER A 63 3.11 21.64 3.80
C SER A 63 3.46 21.66 2.32
N ALA A 64 4.71 21.95 2.02
CA ALA A 64 5.27 21.80 0.69
C ALA A 64 6.50 20.89 0.79
N THR A 65 6.55 19.86 -0.04
CA THR A 65 7.62 18.87 -0.08
C THR A 65 8.21 18.86 -1.48
N ILE A 66 9.55 18.85 -1.55
CA ILE A 66 10.30 18.63 -2.78
C ILE A 66 11.27 17.48 -2.51
N ALA A 67 11.26 16.45 -3.37
CA ALA A 67 12.12 15.27 -3.20
C ALA A 67 12.74 14.79 -4.53
N SER A 68 13.35 13.62 -4.50
CA SER A 68 13.89 12.95 -5.70
C SER A 68 12.80 12.69 -6.75
N GLU A 69 13.20 12.40 -7.99
CA GLU A 69 12.27 12.17 -9.11
C GLU A 69 11.34 13.36 -9.39
N ASN A 70 11.86 14.57 -9.19
CA ASN A 70 11.12 15.81 -9.35
C ASN A 70 9.79 15.83 -8.56
N GLU A 71 9.74 15.12 -7.42
CA GLU A 71 8.56 15.05 -6.59
C GLU A 71 8.23 16.43 -6.02
N VAL A 72 6.98 16.85 -6.17
CA VAL A 72 6.38 18.02 -5.55
C VAL A 72 5.06 17.62 -4.93
N ASP A 73 4.94 17.78 -3.61
CA ASP A 73 3.69 17.54 -2.86
C ASP A 73 3.33 18.82 -2.08
N LEU A 74 2.13 19.33 -2.33
CA LEU A 74 1.56 20.49 -1.66
C LEU A 74 0.29 20.09 -0.95
N ARG A 75 0.17 20.43 0.34
CA ARG A 75 -1.05 20.23 1.12
C ARG A 75 -1.40 21.48 1.88
N LEU A 76 -2.70 21.73 1.98
CA LEU A 76 -3.31 22.80 2.73
C LEU A 76 -4.47 22.23 3.52
N SER A 77 -4.54 22.55 4.79
CA SER A 77 -5.70 22.31 5.64
C SER A 77 -6.04 23.60 6.37
N TRP A 78 -7.33 23.86 6.50
CA TRP A 78 -7.84 25.02 7.21
C TRP A 78 -9.17 24.68 7.85
N SER A 79 -9.39 25.18 9.06
CA SER A 79 -10.64 25.08 9.79
C SER A 79 -11.07 26.43 10.36
N THR A 80 -12.39 26.62 10.44
CA THR A 80 -12.99 27.81 11.05
C THR A 80 -14.43 27.54 11.42
N GLY A 81 -14.96 28.26 12.40
CA GLY A 81 -16.39 28.36 12.65
C GLY A 81 -17.12 29.11 11.54
N ILE A 82 -18.20 28.54 10.99
CA ILE A 82 -19.15 29.26 10.12
C ILE A 82 -20.38 29.76 10.90
N SER A 83 -20.70 29.13 12.03
CA SER A 83 -21.66 29.58 13.03
C SER A 83 -21.25 29.05 14.40
N ASP A 84 -21.87 29.51 15.49
CA ASP A 84 -21.50 29.11 16.87
C ASP A 84 -21.52 27.60 17.12
N SER A 85 -22.30 26.84 16.34
CA SER A 85 -22.47 25.39 16.45
C SER A 85 -21.99 24.61 15.22
N THR A 86 -21.33 25.28 14.26
CA THR A 86 -20.89 24.62 13.03
C THR A 86 -19.47 25.02 12.63
N PRO A 87 -18.46 24.23 13.01
CA PRO A 87 -17.16 24.27 12.37
C PRO A 87 -17.18 23.74 10.93
N MET A 88 -16.37 24.37 10.07
CA MET A 88 -16.09 23.94 8.71
C MET A 88 -14.58 23.76 8.52
N GLY A 89 -14.20 22.75 7.76
CA GLY A 89 -12.82 22.48 7.38
C GLY A 89 -12.69 22.28 5.88
N ILE A 90 -11.58 22.75 5.32
CA ILE A 90 -11.21 22.56 3.92
C ILE A 90 -9.82 21.92 3.88
N ASN A 91 -9.66 20.92 3.00
CA ASN A 91 -8.39 20.26 2.72
C ASN A 91 -8.17 20.28 1.21
N ILE A 92 -6.96 20.61 0.79
CA ILE A 92 -6.53 20.60 -0.62
C ILE A 92 -5.17 19.93 -0.66
N ALA A 93 -4.98 19.02 -1.60
CA ALA A 93 -3.67 18.45 -1.90
C ALA A 93 -3.43 18.40 -3.40
N SER A 94 -2.18 18.57 -3.78
CA SER A 94 -1.68 18.34 -5.13
C SER A 94 -0.34 17.62 -5.01
N TRP A 95 -0.15 16.58 -5.80
CA TRP A 95 1.10 15.82 -5.82
C TRP A 95 1.48 15.55 -7.27
N SER A 96 2.78 15.52 -7.53
CA SER A 96 3.37 15.09 -8.79
C SER A 96 4.71 14.45 -8.49
N ARG A 97 4.99 13.32 -9.11
CA ARG A 97 6.25 12.60 -9.01
C ARG A 97 6.53 11.84 -10.29
N GLU A 98 7.75 11.94 -10.80
CA GLU A 98 8.18 11.13 -11.94
C GLU A 98 8.43 9.67 -11.56
N GLY A 99 8.41 8.80 -12.57
CA GLY A 99 8.68 7.37 -12.39
C GLY A 99 10.12 7.04 -11.97
N TYR A 100 10.27 5.95 -11.22
CA TYR A 100 11.59 5.45 -10.78
C TYR A 100 12.31 4.60 -11.84
N HIS A 101 11.62 4.21 -12.91
CA HIS A 101 12.15 3.27 -13.89
C HIS A 101 12.19 3.90 -15.28
N ASP A 102 13.24 3.61 -16.03
CA ASP A 102 13.32 3.99 -17.43
C ASP A 102 12.69 2.90 -18.30
N ASN A 103 11.81 3.30 -19.21
CA ASN A 103 11.27 2.41 -20.22
C ASN A 103 12.36 2.08 -21.26
N SER A 104 12.79 0.81 -21.32
CA SER A 104 13.81 0.37 -22.28
C SER A 104 13.45 0.55 -23.77
N VAL A 105 12.17 0.75 -24.10
CA VAL A 105 11.68 0.95 -25.48
C VAL A 105 11.64 2.43 -25.84
N THR A 106 11.07 3.28 -24.98
CA THR A 106 10.85 4.71 -25.27
C THR A 106 11.90 5.64 -24.67
N GLY A 107 12.62 5.21 -23.63
CA GLY A 107 13.57 6.02 -22.86
C GLY A 107 12.92 6.95 -21.83
N GLU A 108 11.59 7.01 -21.79
CA GLU A 108 10.82 7.82 -20.83
C GLU A 108 10.73 7.13 -19.46
N LYS A 109 10.56 7.91 -18.39
CA LYS A 109 10.30 7.38 -17.06
C LYS A 109 8.91 6.73 -16.98
N ILE A 110 8.75 5.73 -16.13
CA ILE A 110 7.49 5.03 -15.86
C ILE A 110 7.29 4.76 -14.37
N GLY A 111 6.03 4.73 -13.95
CA GLY A 111 5.63 4.56 -12.56
C GLY A 111 5.58 5.89 -11.80
N GLY A 112 5.48 7.00 -12.53
CA GLY A 112 5.13 8.30 -11.98
C GLY A 112 3.66 8.38 -11.60
N GLU A 113 3.31 9.46 -10.92
CA GLU A 113 1.96 9.73 -10.48
C GLU A 113 1.75 11.23 -10.34
N GLU A 114 0.56 11.67 -10.69
CA GLU A 114 0.11 13.02 -10.43
C GLU A 114 -1.34 13.01 -9.99
N GLY A 115 -1.75 14.06 -9.29
CA GLY A 115 -3.12 14.20 -8.93
C GLY A 115 -3.40 15.42 -8.07
N THR A 116 -4.68 15.70 -7.94
CA THR A 116 -5.20 16.78 -7.13
C THR A 116 -6.45 16.30 -6.42
N ALA A 117 -6.61 16.72 -5.18
CA ALA A 117 -7.80 16.40 -4.41
C ALA A 117 -8.20 17.58 -3.53
N ALA A 118 -9.49 17.68 -3.26
CA ALA A 118 -10.07 18.68 -2.39
C ALA A 118 -11.23 18.08 -1.59
N ALA A 119 -11.37 18.50 -0.34
CA ALA A 119 -12.46 18.09 0.52
C ALA A 119 -12.92 19.23 1.41
N ILE A 120 -14.21 19.21 1.68
CA ILE A 120 -14.85 20.09 2.66
C ILE A 120 -15.55 19.22 3.70
N THR A 121 -15.44 19.61 4.96
CA THR A 121 -16.04 18.91 6.10
C THR A 121 -16.80 19.90 6.97
N PHE A 122 -18.02 19.55 7.34
CA PHE A 122 -18.85 20.27 8.29
C PHE A 122 -19.06 19.40 9.52
N ASN A 123 -18.92 19.98 10.70
CA ASN A 123 -19.33 19.36 11.96
C ASN A 123 -20.46 20.19 12.54
N TYR A 124 -21.70 19.69 12.53
CA TYR A 124 -22.86 20.38 13.07
C TYR A 124 -23.21 19.83 14.45
N GLU A 125 -23.08 20.66 15.47
CA GLU A 125 -23.26 20.29 16.88
C GLU A 125 -24.29 21.23 17.53
N PRO A 126 -25.60 21.10 17.22
CA PRO A 126 -26.64 21.98 17.73
C PRO A 126 -26.93 21.81 19.23
N SER A 127 -26.52 20.69 19.82
CA SER A 127 -26.72 20.35 21.23
C SER A 127 -25.74 19.25 21.65
N ASP A 128 -25.54 19.06 22.96
CA ASP A 128 -24.61 18.05 23.49
C ASP A 128 -24.96 16.60 23.11
N ASP A 129 -26.25 16.33 22.82
CA ASP A 129 -26.74 14.98 22.52
C ASP A 129 -26.75 14.64 21.01
N PHE A 130 -26.46 15.61 20.14
CA PHE A 130 -26.54 15.41 18.69
C PHE A 130 -25.38 16.08 17.96
N SER A 131 -24.68 15.29 17.15
CA SER A 131 -23.66 15.78 16.21
C SER A 131 -23.86 15.15 14.83
N LEU A 132 -23.61 15.93 13.79
CA LEU A 132 -23.62 15.48 12.40
C LEU A 132 -22.36 15.93 11.70
N VAL A 133 -21.52 14.97 11.31
CA VAL A 133 -20.34 15.22 10.48
C VAL A 133 -20.68 14.90 9.04
N THR A 134 -20.51 15.87 8.14
CA THR A 134 -20.68 15.70 6.70
C THR A 134 -19.38 16.04 6.00
N ARG A 135 -18.88 15.14 5.16
CA ARG A 135 -17.69 15.37 4.34
C ARG A 135 -18.00 15.13 2.86
N MET A 136 -17.53 16.01 2.01
CA MET A 136 -17.57 15.87 0.56
C MET A 136 -16.15 15.97 0.04
N GLU A 137 -15.78 15.08 -0.86
CA GLU A 137 -14.42 14.94 -1.38
C GLU A 137 -14.47 14.72 -2.89
N VAL A 138 -13.55 15.37 -3.60
CA VAL A 138 -13.29 15.16 -5.02
C VAL A 138 -11.80 14.94 -5.19
N SER A 139 -11.44 13.95 -6.01
CA SER A 139 -10.06 13.70 -6.36
C SER A 139 -9.97 13.23 -7.79
N ASP A 140 -8.90 13.63 -8.44
CA ASP A 140 -8.51 13.19 -9.76
C ASP A 140 -7.03 12.81 -9.69
N ASP A 141 -6.72 11.59 -10.10
CA ASP A 141 -5.39 11.02 -10.00
C ASP A 141 -5.06 10.17 -11.23
N ASP A 142 -3.87 10.43 -11.77
CA ASP A 142 -3.30 9.68 -12.88
C ASP A 142 -2.05 8.97 -12.37
N ILE A 143 -2.06 7.64 -12.52
CA ILE A 143 -0.96 6.77 -12.13
C ILE A 143 -0.41 6.12 -13.38
N GLU A 144 0.86 6.34 -13.66
CA GLU A 144 1.52 5.73 -14.80
C GLU A 144 1.66 4.21 -14.60
N PRO A 145 1.75 3.45 -15.71
CA PRO A 145 1.99 2.02 -15.63
C PRO A 145 3.24 1.68 -14.82
N ALA A 146 3.10 0.73 -13.90
CA ALA A 146 4.26 0.15 -13.23
C ALA A 146 5.22 -0.49 -14.24
N ALA A 147 6.49 -0.57 -13.89
CA ALA A 147 7.47 -1.26 -14.72
C ALA A 147 7.08 -2.74 -14.90
N GLN A 148 6.80 -3.10 -16.15
CA GLN A 148 6.52 -4.47 -16.55
C GLN A 148 7.62 -4.92 -17.49
N PHE A 149 8.21 -6.08 -17.20
CA PHE A 149 9.16 -6.72 -18.09
C PHE A 149 8.52 -7.97 -18.70
N GLN A 150 8.48 -8.04 -20.03
CA GLN A 150 7.98 -9.21 -20.73
C GLN A 150 9.09 -10.26 -20.84
N LEU A 151 8.99 -11.33 -20.05
CA LEU A 151 9.84 -12.50 -20.22
C LEU A 151 9.38 -13.27 -21.46
N SER A 152 10.22 -13.29 -22.50
CA SER A 152 10.04 -14.26 -23.59
C SER A 152 10.14 -15.68 -23.01
N GLY A 153 9.28 -16.59 -23.47
CA GLY A 153 9.33 -18.00 -23.03
C GLY A 153 10.65 -18.72 -23.36
N SER A 154 11.50 -18.10 -24.18
CA SER A 154 12.85 -18.58 -24.51
C SER A 154 13.96 -17.95 -23.65
N THR A 155 13.65 -17.04 -22.72
CA THR A 155 14.65 -16.39 -21.87
C THR A 155 15.13 -17.36 -20.79
N MET A 156 16.38 -17.84 -20.91
CA MET A 156 17.05 -18.58 -19.84
C MET A 156 17.61 -17.60 -18.82
N LEU A 157 17.06 -17.61 -17.61
CA LEU A 157 17.61 -16.84 -16.49
C LEU A 157 18.89 -17.54 -15.98
N PRO A 158 19.98 -16.80 -15.73
CA PRO A 158 21.16 -17.38 -15.13
C PRO A 158 20.81 -17.92 -13.75
N VAL A 159 20.97 -19.24 -13.57
CA VAL A 159 20.82 -19.86 -12.25
C VAL A 159 22.06 -19.51 -11.44
N PRO A 160 21.93 -18.90 -10.24
CA PRO A 160 23.06 -18.62 -9.37
C PRO A 160 23.86 -19.91 -9.13
N SER A 161 25.19 -19.82 -9.15
CA SER A 161 26.06 -20.99 -8.97
C SER A 161 25.71 -21.78 -7.71
N ILE A 162 25.30 -21.09 -6.63
CA ILE A 162 24.89 -21.70 -5.36
C ILE A 162 23.60 -22.54 -5.45
N ALA A 163 22.70 -22.25 -6.41
CA ALA A 163 21.51 -23.05 -6.67
C ALA A 163 21.83 -24.29 -7.53
N THR A 164 22.99 -24.29 -8.21
CA THR A 164 23.56 -25.44 -8.90
C THR A 164 24.67 -26.13 -8.11
N GLU A 165 25.03 -25.62 -6.93
CA GLU A 165 26.05 -26.25 -6.10
C GLU A 165 25.47 -27.54 -5.50
N PRO A 166 26.26 -28.62 -5.46
CA PRO A 166 25.90 -29.83 -4.75
C PRO A 166 25.61 -29.56 -3.28
N VAL A 167 24.34 -29.47 -2.91
CA VAL A 167 23.94 -29.46 -1.52
C VAL A 167 24.00 -30.90 -1.02
N ASN A 168 25.10 -31.28 -0.36
CA ASN A 168 25.21 -32.56 0.37
C ASN A 168 24.35 -32.53 1.65
N VAL A 169 23.05 -32.24 1.53
CA VAL A 169 22.09 -32.33 2.63
C VAL A 169 21.32 -33.63 2.46
N CYS A 170 21.41 -34.50 3.46
CA CYS A 170 20.58 -35.69 3.53
C CYS A 170 19.16 -35.28 3.90
N ILE A 171 18.26 -35.26 2.92
CA ILE A 171 16.87 -34.79 3.10
C ILE A 171 16.00 -35.89 3.72
N ILE A 172 16.30 -37.17 3.44
CA ILE A 172 15.56 -38.31 3.96
C ILE A 172 16.54 -39.35 4.52
N PRO A 173 16.59 -39.55 5.84
CA PRO A 173 17.34 -40.66 6.42
C PRO A 173 16.59 -41.97 6.14
N ALA A 174 17.14 -42.81 5.26
CA ALA A 174 16.62 -44.14 4.94
C ALA A 174 17.64 -45.20 5.37
N GLY A 175 17.77 -45.43 6.67
CA GLY A 175 18.71 -46.41 7.22
C GLY A 175 20.19 -46.07 6.93
N PRO A 176 21.06 -47.01 6.52
CA PRO A 176 22.48 -46.75 6.23
C PRO A 176 22.72 -45.97 4.91
N SER A 177 21.66 -45.56 4.23
CA SER A 177 21.70 -44.83 2.96
C SER A 177 21.10 -43.43 3.11
N CYS A 178 21.76 -42.44 2.51
CA CYS A 178 21.21 -41.10 2.34
C CYS A 178 20.91 -40.87 0.85
N LEU A 179 19.70 -40.42 0.56
CA LEU A 179 19.35 -39.89 -0.75
C LEU A 179 19.90 -38.47 -0.85
N ALA A 180 20.94 -38.29 -1.67
CA ALA A 180 21.46 -36.98 -2.04
C ALA A 180 20.98 -36.64 -3.46
N TYR A 181 20.55 -35.39 -3.67
CA TYR A 181 20.21 -34.88 -4.99
C TYR A 181 21.39 -34.05 -5.49
N TYR A 182 22.00 -34.48 -6.59
CA TYR A 182 22.98 -33.67 -7.30
C TYR A 182 22.31 -33.03 -8.51
N PRO A 183 22.47 -31.71 -8.72
CA PRO A 183 22.18 -31.12 -10.01
C PRO A 183 23.30 -31.54 -10.98
N VAL A 184 23.02 -32.50 -11.86
CA VAL A 184 23.88 -32.77 -13.03
C VAL A 184 23.22 -32.07 -14.22
N GLY A 185 23.60 -30.82 -14.45
CA GLY A 185 22.92 -29.94 -15.41
C GLY A 185 21.52 -29.50 -14.91
N ASN A 186 20.59 -29.26 -15.85
CA ASN A 186 19.21 -28.79 -15.57
C ASN A 186 18.26 -29.88 -15.04
N ILE A 187 18.77 -31.05 -14.63
CA ILE A 187 17.96 -32.20 -14.23
C ILE A 187 18.32 -32.59 -12.79
N ILE A 188 17.32 -32.56 -11.91
CA ILE A 188 17.43 -33.10 -10.55
C ILE A 188 17.23 -34.62 -10.65
N SER A 189 18.30 -35.39 -10.48
CA SER A 189 18.24 -36.87 -10.48
C SER A 189 18.54 -37.42 -9.09
N PRO A 190 17.70 -38.33 -8.55
CA PRO A 190 18.02 -39.02 -7.30
C PRO A 190 19.18 -40.00 -7.55
N LEU A 191 20.30 -39.82 -6.85
CA LEU A 191 21.37 -40.82 -6.80
C LEU A 191 21.37 -41.44 -5.39
N VAL A 192 21.17 -42.76 -5.31
CA VAL A 192 21.32 -43.50 -4.04
C VAL A 192 22.80 -43.82 -3.89
N THR A 193 23.47 -43.18 -2.93
CA THR A 193 24.84 -43.53 -2.57
C THR A 193 24.87 -44.16 -1.18
N SER A 194 25.60 -45.26 -1.03
CA SER A 194 25.88 -45.85 0.29
C SER A 194 26.87 -44.95 1.02
N MET A 195 26.55 -44.53 2.26
CA MET A 195 27.52 -43.83 3.08
C MET A 195 28.67 -44.78 3.46
N PRO A 196 29.94 -44.35 3.38
CA PRO A 196 31.03 -45.13 3.94
C PRO A 196 30.85 -45.21 5.47
N SER A 197 30.85 -46.42 6.02
CA SER A 197 30.92 -46.58 7.48
C SER A 197 32.28 -46.04 7.95
N LYS A 198 32.27 -45.31 9.07
CA LYS A 198 33.51 -44.96 9.78
C LYS A 198 34.36 -46.19 10.07
#